data_AF-A0A562KXW8-F1
#
_entry.id   AF-A0A562KXW8-F1
#
_cell.length_a   1.000
_cell.length_b   1.000
_cell.length_c   1.000
_cell.angle_alpha   90.00
_cell.angle_beta   90.00
_cell.angle_gamma   90.00
#
_symmetry.space_group_name_H-M   'P 1'
#
loop_
_entity.id
_entity.type
_entity.pdbx_description
1 polymer ?
#
loop_
_entity_poly.entity_id
_entity_poly.type
_entity_poly.pdbx_seq_one_letter_code
_entity_poly.pdbx_strand_id
1 'polypeptide(L)'
;MPRKHTPPAFLSGVVAPEAYERWLTRKAAAHVKRDRKRGHICANAMYKEAIHAAVLLSAGLDAYTGEPLDWSLISTYKNEDSHKGRHAYKAGFALLPTVDHLSSDATEASFRICAWRTNDSKNDLSVDAFMDLCQKVLAHAGFQVSAPGAIHSS
;
A
#
# COMPACT_ATOMS: atom_id res chain seq x y z
N MET A 1 15.27 3.52 24.27
CA MET A 1 13.92 2.95 24.12
C MET A 1 14.01 1.74 23.20
N PRO A 2 13.58 0.53 23.61
CA PRO A 2 13.56 -0.62 22.71
C PRO A 2 12.62 -0.34 21.53
N ARG A 3 13.03 -0.70 20.31
CA ARG A 3 12.21 -0.50 19.11
C ARG A 3 11.03 -1.47 19.18
N LYS A 4 9.81 -0.95 19.20
CA LYS A 4 8.58 -1.75 19.25
C LYS A 4 8.32 -2.55 17.96
N HIS A 5 8.87 -2.12 16.82
CA HIS A 5 8.59 -2.73 15.52
C HIS A 5 9.90 -3.17 14.85
N THR A 6 10.18 -4.46 14.92
CA THR A 6 11.27 -5.09 14.18
C THR A 6 10.80 -5.36 12.75
N PRO A 7 11.62 -5.08 11.71
CA PRO A 7 11.26 -5.46 10.34
C PRO A 7 11.00 -6.98 10.25
N PRO A 8 9.97 -7.42 9.50
CA PRO A 8 9.70 -8.84 9.29
C PRO A 8 10.88 -9.57 8.61
N ALA A 9 10.91 -10.90 8.76
CA ALA A 9 12.01 -11.73 8.24
C ALA A 9 12.25 -11.55 6.73
N PHE A 10 11.20 -11.37 5.93
CA PHE A 10 11.31 -11.15 4.48
C PHE A 10 11.96 -9.80 4.10
N LEU A 11 12.16 -8.89 5.07
CA LEU A 11 12.90 -7.63 4.89
C LEU A 11 14.35 -7.71 5.40
N SER A 12 14.74 -8.83 6.01
CA SER A 12 16.10 -9.02 6.51
C SER A 12 17.10 -8.95 5.36
N GLY A 13 18.16 -8.15 5.52
CA GLY A 13 19.17 -7.91 4.49
C GLY A 13 18.72 -6.98 3.34
N VAL A 14 17.43 -6.68 3.20
CA VAL A 14 16.89 -5.74 2.20
C VAL A 14 16.73 -4.35 2.79
N VAL A 15 16.22 -4.27 4.03
CA VAL A 15 15.91 -3.02 4.71
C VAL A 15 16.57 -2.97 6.08
N ALA A 16 17.37 -1.93 6.32
CA ALA A 16 17.91 -1.68 7.65
C ALA A 16 16.78 -1.39 8.66
N PRO A 17 16.82 -1.94 9.90
CA PRO A 17 15.78 -1.71 10.90
C PRO A 17 15.45 -0.23 11.16
N GLU A 18 16.44 0.66 11.08
CA GLU A 18 16.28 2.12 11.19
C GLU A 18 15.46 2.70 10.04
N ALA A 19 15.70 2.22 8.81
CA ALA A 19 14.99 2.66 7.62
C ALA A 19 13.53 2.22 7.67
N TYR A 20 13.28 0.98 8.13
CA TYR A 20 11.93 0.47 8.35
C TYR A 20 11.16 1.30 9.39
N GLU A 21 11.74 1.51 10.58
CA GLU A 21 11.10 2.27 11.66
C GLU A 21 10.79 3.72 11.24
N ARG A 22 11.70 4.35 10.49
CA ARG A 22 11.50 5.69 9.93
C ARG A 22 10.40 5.71 8.87
N TRP A 23 10.35 4.72 7.98
CA TRP A 23 9.27 4.59 6.99
C TRP A 23 7.92 4.42 7.69
N LEU A 24 7.83 3.50 8.65
CA LEU A 24 6.61 3.21 9.42
C LEU A 24 6.10 4.45 10.16
N THR A 25 7.01 5.17 10.83
CA THR A 25 6.68 6.42 11.54
C THR A 25 6.12 7.48 10.60
N ARG A 26 6.74 7.68 9.43
CA ARG A 26 6.28 8.69 8.46
C ARG A 26 4.93 8.32 7.85
N LYS A 27 4.71 7.04 7.51
CA LYS A 27 3.42 6.58 6.97
C LYS A 27 2.30 6.77 7.99
N ALA A 28 2.49 6.32 9.23
CA ALA A 28 1.50 6.51 10.29
C ALA A 28 1.19 7.99 10.54
N ALA A 29 2.21 8.85 10.64
CA ALA A 29 2.02 10.28 10.84
C ALA A 29 1.24 10.96 9.68
N ALA A 30 1.50 10.56 8.43
CA ALA A 30 0.79 11.08 7.27
C ALA A 30 -0.71 10.73 7.28
N HIS A 31 -1.04 9.46 7.58
CA HIS A 31 -2.43 9.01 7.68
C HIS A 31 -3.15 9.67 8.88
N VAL A 32 -2.51 9.74 10.06
CA VAL A 32 -3.05 10.47 11.22
C VAL A 32 -3.37 11.92 10.88
N LYS A 33 -2.44 12.62 10.21
CA LYS A 33 -2.65 14.01 9.80
C LYS A 33 -3.85 14.15 8.85
N ARG A 34 -3.97 13.23 7.88
CA ARG A 34 -5.07 13.23 6.91
C ARG A 34 -6.42 13.01 7.58
N ASP A 35 -6.51 12.04 8.49
CA ASP A 35 -7.79 11.65 9.08
C ASP A 35 -8.21 12.59 10.23
N ARG A 36 -7.27 13.20 10.95
CA ARG A 36 -7.58 14.32 11.86
C ARG A 36 -8.21 15.51 11.13
N LYS A 37 -7.74 15.83 9.92
CA LYS A 37 -8.35 16.88 9.08
C LYS A 37 -9.81 16.55 8.70
N ARG A 38 -10.17 15.27 8.69
CA ARG A 38 -11.52 14.77 8.41
C ARG A 38 -12.38 14.61 9.69
N GLY A 39 -11.86 15.00 10.86
CA GLY A 39 -12.59 14.95 12.13
C GLY A 39 -12.40 13.66 12.94
N HIS A 40 -11.54 12.74 12.50
CA HIS A 40 -11.31 11.49 13.23
C HIS A 40 -10.32 11.68 14.40
N ILE A 41 -10.61 11.04 15.53
CA ILE A 41 -9.70 10.95 16.66
C ILE A 41 -8.81 9.71 16.44
N CYS A 42 -7.57 9.93 16.02
CA CYS A 42 -6.62 8.84 15.78
C CYS A 42 -5.28 9.06 16.50
N ALA A 43 -4.76 7.97 17.06
CA ALA A 43 -3.47 7.91 17.74
C ALA A 43 -2.40 7.35 16.81
N ASN A 44 -1.22 7.99 16.80
CA ASN A 44 -0.10 7.57 15.96
C ASN A 44 0.38 6.15 16.29
N ALA A 45 0.39 5.76 17.57
CA ALA A 45 0.75 4.41 17.99
C ALA A 45 -0.16 3.34 17.35
N MET A 46 -1.48 3.55 17.35
CA MET A 46 -2.44 2.63 16.73
C MET A 46 -2.20 2.48 15.23
N TYR A 47 -1.92 3.58 14.52
CA TYR A 47 -1.65 3.53 13.08
C TYR A 47 -0.32 2.84 12.78
N LYS A 48 0.72 3.03 13.62
CA LYS A 48 1.98 2.27 13.47
C LYS A 48 1.76 0.77 13.66
N GLU A 49 0.98 0.37 14.66
CA GLU A 49 0.64 -1.03 14.90
C GLU A 49 -0.17 -1.63 13.74
N ALA A 50 -1.21 -0.94 13.27
CA ALA A 50 -2.04 -1.38 12.16
C ALA A 50 -1.26 -1.48 10.83
N ILE A 51 -0.40 -0.49 10.53
CA ILE A 51 0.45 -0.55 9.34
C ILE A 51 1.47 -1.68 9.47
N HIS A 52 2.07 -1.89 10.65
CA HIS A 52 3.00 -3.01 10.87
C HIS A 52 2.32 -4.37 10.67
N ALA A 53 1.09 -4.54 11.18
CA ALA A 53 0.28 -5.72 10.95
C ALA A 53 -0.02 -5.92 9.45
N ALA A 54 -0.34 -4.86 8.72
CA ALA A 54 -0.53 -4.92 7.27
C ALA A 54 0.75 -5.34 6.53
N VAL A 55 1.93 -4.91 6.99
CA VAL A 55 3.23 -5.33 6.43
C VAL A 55 3.45 -6.82 6.66
N LEU A 56 3.18 -7.33 7.87
CA LEU A 56 3.29 -8.77 8.16
C LEU A 56 2.36 -9.59 7.26
N LEU A 57 1.11 -9.15 7.12
CA LEU A 57 0.11 -9.81 6.30
C LEU A 57 0.44 -9.80 4.81
N SER A 58 1.14 -8.77 4.32
CA SER A 58 1.47 -8.66 2.90
C SER A 58 2.54 -9.67 2.47
N ALA A 59 3.33 -10.21 3.40
CA ALA A 59 4.45 -11.10 3.10
C ALA A 59 5.41 -10.56 2.01
N GLY A 60 5.54 -9.23 1.93
CA GLY A 60 6.36 -8.56 0.93
C GLY A 60 5.70 -8.39 -0.45
N LEU A 61 4.44 -8.76 -0.62
CA LEU A 61 3.70 -8.70 -1.88
C LEU A 61 2.69 -7.54 -1.91
N ASP A 62 2.31 -7.13 -3.11
CA ASP A 62 1.18 -6.24 -3.37
C ASP A 62 -0.13 -6.96 -3.03
N ALA A 63 -0.95 -6.37 -2.15
CA ALA A 63 -2.20 -6.97 -1.69
C ALA A 63 -3.25 -7.18 -2.79
N TYR A 64 -3.15 -6.50 -3.93
CA TYR A 64 -4.13 -6.54 -5.02
C TYR A 64 -3.62 -7.31 -6.23
N THR A 65 -2.33 -7.19 -6.56
CA THR A 65 -1.75 -7.84 -7.76
C THR A 65 -0.96 -9.10 -7.44
N GLY A 66 -0.53 -9.28 -6.19
CA GLY A 66 0.37 -10.37 -5.79
C GLY A 66 1.82 -10.17 -6.25
N GLU A 67 2.16 -9.06 -6.91
CA GLU A 67 3.53 -8.75 -7.35
C GLU A 67 4.46 -8.54 -6.13
N PRO A 68 5.72 -9.01 -6.17
CA PRO A 68 6.71 -8.66 -5.15
C PRO A 68 6.97 -7.16 -5.11
N LEU A 69 6.95 -6.57 -3.92
CA LEU A 69 7.25 -5.16 -3.72
C LEU A 69 8.74 -4.92 -3.60
N ASP A 70 9.20 -3.79 -4.11
CA ASP A 70 10.61 -3.39 -4.00
C ASP A 70 10.83 -2.56 -2.74
N TRP A 71 11.08 -3.26 -1.63
CA TRP A 71 11.35 -2.65 -0.33
C TRP A 71 12.65 -1.87 -0.26
N SER A 72 13.57 -2.03 -1.22
CA SER A 72 14.79 -1.22 -1.27
C SER A 72 14.49 0.26 -1.58
N LEU A 73 13.31 0.54 -2.16
CA LEU A 73 12.88 1.89 -2.54
C LEU A 73 12.35 2.70 -1.34
N ILE A 74 12.11 2.08 -0.18
CA ILE A 74 11.57 2.85 0.95
C ILE A 74 12.56 3.94 1.38
N SER A 75 12.05 5.14 1.65
CA SER A 75 12.85 6.30 2.02
C SER A 75 13.79 6.84 0.94
N THR A 76 13.76 6.34 -0.31
CA THR A 76 14.64 6.82 -1.38
C THR A 76 13.97 7.83 -2.32
N TYR A 77 12.64 7.93 -2.31
CA TYR A 77 11.91 8.89 -3.13
C TYR A 77 12.23 10.35 -2.75
N LYS A 78 12.65 11.15 -3.74
CA LYS A 78 12.99 12.56 -3.59
C LYS A 78 11.99 13.43 -4.36
N ASN A 79 11.27 14.28 -3.65
CA ASN A 79 10.27 15.17 -4.24
C ASN A 79 10.88 16.10 -5.31
N GLU A 80 12.08 16.64 -5.06
CA GLU A 80 12.79 17.52 -6.00
C GLU A 80 13.08 16.85 -7.34
N ASP A 81 13.49 15.58 -7.31
CA ASP A 81 13.77 14.81 -8.51
C ASP A 81 12.48 14.44 -9.26
N SER A 82 11.38 14.22 -8.54
CA SER A 82 10.08 14.01 -9.17
C SER A 82 9.57 15.22 -9.94
N HIS A 83 9.88 16.45 -9.50
CA HIS A 83 9.52 17.66 -10.24
C HIS A 83 10.31 17.79 -11.54
N LYS A 84 11.56 17.33 -11.56
CA LYS A 84 12.46 17.38 -12.72
C LYS A 84 12.21 16.25 -13.73
N GLY A 85 12.10 15.01 -13.27
CA GLY A 85 12.00 13.81 -14.11
C GLY A 85 10.57 13.36 -14.47
N ARG A 86 9.53 14.05 -13.94
CA ARG A 86 8.10 13.85 -14.24
C ARG A 86 7.70 12.36 -14.28
N HIS A 87 7.20 11.86 -15.41
CA HIS A 87 6.66 10.50 -15.54
C HIS A 87 7.73 9.41 -15.47
N ALA A 88 8.90 9.64 -16.07
CA ALA A 88 9.99 8.65 -16.10
C ALA A 88 10.55 8.39 -14.70
N TYR A 89 10.70 9.45 -13.88
CA TYR A 89 11.13 9.30 -12.50
C TYR A 89 10.14 8.46 -11.68
N LYS A 90 8.83 8.73 -11.81
CA LYS A 90 7.79 8.00 -11.07
C LYS A 90 7.69 6.53 -11.48
N ALA A 91 7.96 6.20 -12.76
CA ALA A 91 7.94 4.82 -13.23
C ALA A 91 8.96 3.92 -12.50
N GLY A 92 10.13 4.46 -12.14
CA GLY A 92 11.13 3.75 -11.33
C GLY A 92 10.68 3.42 -9.90
N PHE A 93 9.56 3.98 -9.45
CA PHE A 93 8.96 3.70 -8.13
C PHE A 93 7.66 2.92 -8.23
N ALA A 94 7.37 2.29 -9.39
CA ALA A 94 6.12 1.57 -9.60
C ALA A 94 5.83 0.56 -8.47
N LEU A 95 6.85 -0.22 -8.07
CA LEU A 95 6.78 -1.26 -7.02
C LEU A 95 7.17 -0.75 -5.62
N LEU A 96 7.29 0.57 -5.39
CA LEU A 96 7.56 1.11 -4.06
C LEU A 96 6.44 0.70 -3.09
N PRO A 97 6.76 0.04 -1.96
CA PRO A 97 5.75 -0.24 -0.94
C PRO A 97 5.10 1.04 -0.39
N THR A 98 3.79 1.08 -0.48
CA THR A 98 2.95 2.12 0.11
C THR A 98 1.80 1.50 0.92
N VAL A 99 1.05 2.37 1.58
CA VAL A 99 -0.05 2.01 2.47
C VAL A 99 -1.35 2.52 1.84
N ASP A 100 -2.24 1.59 1.49
CA ASP A 100 -3.62 1.90 1.14
C ASP A 100 -4.51 1.84 2.39
N HIS A 101 -5.49 2.73 2.47
CA HIS A 101 -6.40 2.88 3.59
C HIS A 101 -7.80 2.50 3.14
N LEU A 102 -8.28 1.33 3.58
CA LEU A 102 -9.52 0.72 3.08
C LEU A 102 -10.79 1.38 3.63
N SER A 103 -10.79 1.73 4.92
CA SER A 103 -11.94 2.36 5.58
C SER A 103 -11.46 3.46 6.51
N SER A 104 -12.25 4.53 6.60
CA SER A 104 -12.09 5.59 7.61
C SER A 104 -12.88 5.32 8.89
N ASP A 105 -13.51 4.14 9.00
CA ASP A 105 -14.33 3.80 10.16
C ASP A 105 -13.45 3.71 11.42
N ALA A 106 -13.87 4.48 12.44
CA ALA A 106 -13.02 4.88 13.55
C ALA A 106 -12.63 3.75 14.52
N THR A 107 -13.15 2.53 14.32
CA THR A 107 -12.97 1.42 15.26
C THR A 107 -11.80 0.52 14.93
N GLU A 108 -11.43 0.38 13.65
CA GLU A 108 -10.25 -0.38 13.21
C GLU A 108 -9.61 0.25 11.96
N ALA A 109 -8.39 0.76 12.10
CA ALA A 109 -7.63 1.24 10.95
C ALA A 109 -7.26 0.05 10.05
N SER A 110 -7.96 -0.08 8.92
CA SER A 110 -7.74 -1.18 7.97
C SER A 110 -6.80 -0.73 6.87
N PHE A 111 -5.54 -1.19 6.95
CA PHE A 111 -4.50 -0.89 5.96
C PHE A 111 -4.18 -2.12 5.10
N ARG A 112 -3.81 -1.85 3.85
CA ARG A 112 -3.16 -2.83 2.96
C ARG A 112 -1.84 -2.28 2.47
N ILE A 113 -0.84 -3.16 2.33
CA ILE A 113 0.40 -2.80 1.65
C ILE A 113 0.25 -3.14 0.18
N CYS A 114 0.53 -2.17 -0.67
CA CYS A 114 0.51 -2.33 -2.12
C CYS A 114 1.60 -1.47 -2.75
N ALA A 115 1.84 -1.69 -4.04
CA ALA A 115 2.76 -0.91 -4.85
C ALA A 115 2.21 0.50 -5.06
N TRP A 116 3.09 1.49 -5.22
CA TRP A 116 2.69 2.87 -5.53
C TRP A 116 1.74 2.87 -6.73
N ARG A 117 2.15 2.24 -7.84
CA ARG A 117 1.37 2.21 -9.09
C ARG A 117 -0.05 1.68 -8.86
N THR A 118 -0.19 0.63 -8.07
CA THR A 118 -1.49 0.05 -7.72
C THR A 118 -2.33 1.03 -6.92
N ASN A 119 -1.75 1.65 -5.88
CA ASN A 119 -2.46 2.64 -5.05
C ASN A 119 -2.88 3.89 -5.85
N ASP A 120 -2.03 4.36 -6.77
CA ASP A 120 -2.31 5.50 -7.65
C ASP A 120 -3.43 5.18 -8.66
N SER A 121 -3.46 3.94 -9.15
CA SER A 121 -4.52 3.45 -10.07
C SER A 121 -5.84 3.24 -9.35
N LYS A 122 -5.83 2.65 -8.15
CA LYS A 122 -7.02 2.46 -7.32
C LYS A 122 -7.60 3.80 -6.86
N ASN A 123 -6.75 4.74 -6.47
CA ASN A 123 -7.15 6.07 -6.00
C ASN A 123 -8.24 5.97 -4.91
N ASP A 124 -9.33 6.74 -5.01
CA ASP A 124 -10.44 6.75 -4.05
C ASP A 124 -11.48 5.62 -4.29
N LEU A 125 -11.23 4.69 -5.23
CA LEU A 125 -12.14 3.56 -5.44
C LEU A 125 -12.12 2.59 -4.24
N SER A 126 -13.28 2.03 -3.93
CA SER A 126 -13.37 0.82 -3.09
C SER A 126 -12.69 -0.35 -3.81
N VAL A 127 -12.39 -1.42 -3.07
CA VAL A 127 -11.82 -2.64 -3.66
C VAL A 127 -12.74 -3.21 -4.73
N ASP A 128 -14.05 -3.31 -4.45
CA ASP A 128 -15.03 -3.84 -5.41
C ASP A 128 -15.13 -2.97 -6.68
N ALA A 129 -15.14 -1.64 -6.52
CA ALA A 129 -15.19 -0.73 -7.66
C ALA A 129 -13.90 -0.78 -8.50
N PHE A 130 -12.74 -0.97 -7.85
CA PHE A 130 -11.48 -1.16 -8.55
C PHE A 130 -11.45 -2.49 -9.33
N MET A 131 -11.93 -3.58 -8.75
CA MET A 131 -12.04 -4.88 -9.42
C MET A 131 -13.00 -4.83 -10.61
N ASP A 132 -14.16 -4.20 -10.45
CA ASP A 132 -15.13 -3.98 -11.55
C ASP A 132 -14.52 -3.16 -12.69
N LEU A 133 -13.77 -2.10 -12.36
CA LEU A 133 -13.03 -1.32 -13.36
C LEU A 133 -12.00 -2.19 -14.09
N CYS A 134 -11.19 -2.96 -13.38
CA CYS A 134 -10.22 -3.88 -13.97
C CYS A 134 -10.90 -4.91 -14.90
N GLN A 135 -12.04 -5.48 -14.49
CA GLN A 135 -12.80 -6.40 -15.31
C GLN A 135 -13.31 -5.74 -16.60
N LYS A 136 -13.85 -4.52 -16.53
CA LYS A 136 -14.30 -3.75 -17.70
C LYS A 136 -13.16 -3.46 -18.67
N VAL A 137 -11.98 -3.10 -18.17
CA VAL A 137 -10.79 -2.86 -18.99
C VAL A 137 -10.36 -4.13 -19.73
N LEU A 138 -10.29 -5.26 -19.02
CA LEU A 138 -9.92 -6.55 -19.61
C LEU A 138 -10.95 -7.02 -20.65
N ALA A 139 -12.24 -6.93 -20.34
CA ALA A 139 -13.32 -7.28 -21.27
C ALA A 139 -13.29 -6.43 -22.54
N HIS A 140 -13.08 -5.11 -22.41
CA HIS A 140 -12.96 -4.21 -23.56
C HIS A 140 -11.75 -4.53 -24.43
N ALA A 141 -10.64 -4.98 -23.83
CA ALA A 141 -9.45 -5.44 -24.55
C ALA A 141 -9.58 -6.87 -25.13
N GLY A 142 -10.75 -7.50 -25.02
CA GLY A 142 -11.02 -8.82 -25.59
C GLY A 142 -10.61 -10.01 -24.70
N PHE A 143 -10.23 -9.76 -23.44
CA PHE A 143 -9.93 -10.82 -22.49
C PHE A 143 -11.21 -11.32 -21.80
N GLN A 144 -11.22 -12.60 -21.45
CA GLN A 144 -12.24 -13.18 -20.58
C GLN A 144 -11.67 -13.35 -19.17
N VAL A 145 -12.41 -12.89 -18.17
CA VAL A 145 -12.03 -13.00 -16.76
C VAL A 145 -13.02 -13.94 -16.08
N SER A 146 -12.52 -15.02 -15.51
CA SER A 146 -13.31 -16.02 -14.79
C SER A 146 -12.78 -16.15 -13.37
N ALA A 147 -13.65 -15.99 -12.38
CA ALA A 147 -13.29 -16.28 -10.99
C ALA A 147 -13.06 -17.80 -10.83
N PRO A 148 -12.00 -18.23 -10.13
CA PRO A 148 -11.81 -19.65 -9.82
C PRO A 148 -13.03 -20.16 -9.02
N GLY A 149 -13.73 -21.16 -9.54
CA GLY A 149 -14.88 -21.78 -8.85
C GLY A 149 -16.26 -21.21 -9.17
N ALA A 150 -16.39 -20.24 -10.10
CA ALA A 150 -17.69 -19.90 -10.66
C ALA A 150 -18.19 -21.07 -11.54
N ILE A 151 -18.91 -22.01 -10.93
CA ILE A 151 -19.65 -23.03 -11.66
C ILE A 151 -20.68 -22.28 -12.50
N HIS A 152 -20.49 -22.27 -13.82
CA HIS A 152 -21.51 -21.84 -14.76
C HIS A 152 -22.71 -22.78 -14.60
N SER A 153 -23.71 -22.35 -13.82
CA SER A 153 -25.03 -22.97 -13.86
C SER A 153 -25.58 -22.66 -15.24
N SER A 154 -25.72 -23.71 -16.04
CA SER A 154 -26.28 -23.69 -17.39
C SER A 154 -27.76 -23.36 -17.37
#